data_AF-A0A3M2DD97-F1
#
_entry.id   AF-A0A3M2DD97-F1
#
_cell.length_a   1.000
_cell.length_b   1.000
_cell.length_c   1.000
_cell.angle_alpha   90.00
_cell.angle_beta   90.00
_cell.angle_gamma   90.00
#
_symmetry.space_group_name_H-M   'P 1'
#
loop_
_entity.id
_entity.type
_entity.pdbx_description
1 polymer ?
#
loop_
_entity_poly.entity_id
_entity_poly.type
_entity_poly.pdbx_seq_one_letter_code
_entity_poly.pdbx_strand_id
1 'polypeptide(L)' 'VITTDPGAKADIPAFCNRTGHQLLEVVEEGGKIIFYLKKK' A
#
# COMPACT_ATOMS: atom_id res chain seq x y z
N VAL A 1 -4.88 -4.02 0.37
CA VAL A 1 -5.35 -3.05 1.39
C VAL A 1 -6.01 -1.89 0.67
N ILE A 2 -7.15 -1.38 1.14
CA ILE A 2 -7.84 -0.23 0.51
C ILE A 2 -8.00 0.85 1.57
N THR A 3 -7.65 2.09 1.24
CA THR A 3 -7.74 3.24 2.14
C THR A 3 -8.01 4.51 1.34
N THR A 4 -8.67 5.49 1.92
CA THR A 4 -8.83 6.83 1.33
C THR A 4 -7.84 7.83 1.93
N ASP A 5 -6.99 7.39 2.87
CA ASP A 5 -6.03 8.23 3.54
C ASP A 5 -4.75 8.40 2.69
N PRO A 6 -4.37 9.64 2.33
CA PRO A 6 -3.20 9.90 1.49
C PRO A 6 -1.87 9.57 2.18
N GLY A 7 -1.82 9.54 3.53
CA GLY A 7 -0.63 9.19 4.30
C GLY A 7 -0.20 7.73 4.10
N ALA A 8 -1.17 6.85 3.78
CA ALA A 8 -0.89 5.45 3.50
C ALA A 8 0.08 5.23 2.34
N LYS A 9 0.23 6.18 1.41
CA LYS A 9 1.23 6.08 0.32
C LYS A 9 2.66 6.05 0.83
N ALA A 10 2.94 6.66 1.98
CA ALA A 10 4.25 6.65 2.63
C ALA A 10 4.37 5.50 3.64
N ASP A 11 3.32 5.25 4.43
CA ASP A 11 3.32 4.22 5.46
C ASP A 11 3.37 2.78 4.90
N ILE A 12 2.61 2.47 3.86
CA ILE A 12 2.55 1.11 3.30
C ILE A 12 3.91 0.63 2.75
N PRO A 13 4.65 1.39 1.92
CA PRO A 13 5.96 0.94 1.45
C PRO A 13 6.98 0.82 2.60
N ALA A 14 6.97 1.72 3.58
CA ALA A 14 7.82 1.62 4.77
C ALA A 14 7.49 0.35 5.60
N PHE A 15 6.20 0.06 5.78
CA PHE A 15 5.72 -1.15 6.42
C PHE A 15 6.14 -2.42 5.67
N CYS A 16 6.01 -2.41 4.33
CA CYS A 16 6.43 -3.52 3.46
C CYS A 16 7.92 -3.80 3.65
N ASN A 17 8.76 -2.77 3.59
CA ASN A 17 10.20 -2.90 3.74
C ASN A 17 10.59 -3.44 5.13
N ARG A 18 9.92 -2.99 6.20
CA ARG A 18 10.19 -3.44 7.57
C ARG A 18 9.76 -4.89 7.84
N THR A 19 8.65 -5.31 7.23
CA THR A 19 8.08 -6.66 7.45
C THR A 19 8.58 -7.70 6.43
N GLY A 20 9.28 -7.25 5.38
CA GLY A 20 9.72 -8.10 4.28
C GLY A 20 8.58 -8.46 3.31
N HIS A 21 7.45 -7.76 3.38
CA HIS A 21 6.38 -7.87 2.39
C HIS A 21 6.78 -7.09 1.13
N GLN A 22 6.33 -7.52 -0.04
CA GLN A 22 6.57 -6.77 -1.27
C GLN A 22 5.32 -5.99 -1.68
N LEU A 23 5.49 -4.69 -1.91
CA LEU A 23 4.49 -3.88 -2.58
C LEU A 23 4.52 -4.22 -4.07
N LEU A 24 3.42 -4.71 -4.62
CA LEU A 24 3.29 -5.03 -6.04
C LEU A 24 2.82 -3.82 -6.84
N GLU A 25 1.72 -3.22 -6.40
CA GLU A 25 1.06 -2.14 -7.15
C GLU A 25 0.24 -1.24 -6.21
N VAL A 26 0.11 0.02 -6.59
CA VAL A 26 -0.76 1.00 -5.95
C VAL A 26 -1.68 1.59 -7.01
N VAL A 27 -2.99 1.46 -6.80
CA VAL A 27 -4.01 1.97 -7.71
C VAL A 27 -4.83 3.04 -6.99
N GLU A 28 -5.07 4.16 -7.65
CA GLU A 28 -5.95 5.22 -7.15
C GLU A 28 -7.20 5.31 -8.03
N GLU A 29 -8.37 5.05 -7.44
CA GLU A 29 -9.65 5.13 -8.12
C GLU A 29 -10.70 5.78 -7.22
N GLY A 30 -11.38 6.83 -7.73
CA GLY A 30 -12.52 7.45 -7.06
C GLY A 30 -12.24 7.95 -5.63
N GLY A 31 -11.01 8.41 -5.35
CA GLY A 31 -10.58 8.84 -4.02
C GLY A 31 -10.18 7.70 -3.07
N LYS A 32 -10.15 6.47 -3.56
CA LYS A 32 -9.63 5.30 -2.83
C LYS A 32 -8.27 4.91 -3.39
N ILE A 33 -7.39 4.51 -2.49
CA ILE A 33 -6.04 4.03 -2.73
C ILE A 33 -6.02 2.53 -2.40
N ILE A 34 -5.71 1.73 -3.39
CA ILE A 34 -5.69 0.27 -3.33
C ILE A 34 -4.24 -0.17 -3.43
N PHE A 35 -3.75 -0.83 -2.39
CA PHE A 35 -2.41 -1.40 -2.33
C PHE A 35 -2.49 -2.92 -2.53
N TYR A 36 -1.80 -3.40 -3.56
CA TYR A 36 -1.54 -4.81 -3.80
C TYR A 36 -0.22 -5.18 -3.13
N LEU A 37 -0.29 -6.02 -2.10
CA LEU A 37 0.89 -6.53 -1.39
C LEU A 37 1.01 -8.02 -1.62
N LYS A 38 2.22 -8.49 -1.88
CA LYS A 38 2.58 -9.90 -1.79
C LYS A 38 3.09 -10.19 -0.39
N LYS A 39 2.31 -10.99 0.34
CA LYS A 39 2.74 -11.54 1.62
C LYS A 39 3.78 -12.64 1.36
N LYS A 40 4.85 -12.64 2.15
CA LYS A 40 5.83 -13.75 2.18
C LYS A 40 5.32 -14.87 3.08
#